data_AF-A0A2N2YI82-F1
#
_entry.id   AF-A0A2N2YI82-F1
#
_cell.length_a   1.000
_cell.length_b   1.000
_cell.length_c   1.000
_cell.angle_alpha   90.00
_cell.angle_beta   90.00
_cell.angle_gamma   90.00
#
_symmetry.space_group_name_H-M   'P 1'
#
loop_
_entity.id
_entity.type
_entity.pdbx_description
1 polymer ?
#
loop_
_entity_poly.entity_id
_entity_poly.type
_entity_poly.pdbx_seq_one_letter_code
_entity_poly.pdbx_strand_id
1 'polypeptide(L)'
;MKKKLFLALTLLLSVCWLSNLTAQDFIYPRDQSARIAATHIDIDKTETRYQLFDGSTNAVFAINNSDISMIVFEDGTVRFLENEDQIKKVYDYNKNLFTFHLFDLIVNEFTISYEHIFSKGKMGVQIPLSVGFSNENINGFDDIDNKFYSGLNLNFYPTGQGKVRYFLGPGFQVGTGEYERYNNYGGDPAERFDTFFFRFFVNNGLVISPVKDMSLGVIVSIGVRYLGNPDENHDEIKTVGAFAFNLSYRF
;
A
#
# COMPACT_ATOMS: atom_id res chain seq x y z
N MET A 1 32.68 26.14 -14.83
CA MET A 1 31.94 26.77 -13.71
C MET A 1 30.71 27.56 -14.15
N LYS A 2 30.79 28.47 -15.14
CA LYS A 2 29.66 29.35 -15.55
C LYS A 2 28.35 28.62 -15.93
N LYS A 3 28.42 27.45 -16.58
CA LYS A 3 27.22 26.64 -16.92
C LYS A 3 26.48 26.05 -15.70
N LYS A 4 27.23 25.62 -14.67
CA LYS A 4 26.64 25.09 -13.43
C LYS A 4 26.00 26.19 -12.60
N LEU A 5 26.59 27.39 -12.59
CA LEU A 5 26.04 28.58 -11.95
C LEU A 5 24.75 29.05 -12.65
N PHE A 6 24.72 29.04 -13.98
CA PHE A 6 23.53 29.39 -14.75
C PHE A 6 22.37 28.41 -14.50
N LEU A 7 22.67 27.10 -14.46
CA LEU A 7 21.68 26.06 -14.17
C LEU A 7 21.14 26.16 -12.74
N ALA A 8 21.99 26.45 -11.75
CA ALA A 8 21.58 26.68 -10.38
C ALA A 8 20.68 27.93 -10.25
N LEU A 9 21.00 28.99 -11.00
CA LEU A 9 20.21 30.23 -10.99
C LEU A 9 18.84 30.04 -11.65
N THR A 10 18.76 29.31 -12.78
CA THR A 10 17.46 28.99 -13.40
C THR A 10 16.62 28.07 -12.52
N LEU A 11 17.23 27.12 -11.82
CA LEU A 11 16.51 26.28 -10.86
C LEU A 11 15.96 27.11 -9.69
N LEU A 12 16.78 28.01 -9.12
CA LEU A 12 16.37 28.88 -8.02
C LEU A 12 15.24 29.83 -8.43
N LEU A 13 15.33 30.41 -9.64
CA LEU A 13 14.26 31.23 -10.20
C LEU A 13 12.98 30.41 -10.40
N SER A 14 13.06 29.17 -10.90
CA SER A 14 11.86 28.34 -11.07
C SER A 14 11.15 28.01 -9.74
N VAL A 15 11.90 27.85 -8.65
CA VAL A 15 11.34 27.62 -7.31
C VAL A 15 10.65 28.88 -6.76
N CYS A 16 11.19 30.07 -7.03
CA CYS A 16 10.57 31.34 -6.64
C CYS A 16 9.30 31.68 -7.42
N TRP A 17 9.08 31.09 -8.60
CA TRP A 17 7.83 31.29 -9.37
C TRP A 17 6.68 30.42 -8.84
N LEU A 18 6.98 29.30 -8.18
CA LEU A 18 5.97 28.42 -7.58
C LEU A 18 5.32 29.00 -6.31
N SER A 19 5.95 29.98 -5.65
CA SER A 19 5.41 30.60 -4.43
C SER A 19 4.28 31.62 -4.66
N ASN A 20 3.93 31.91 -5.92
CA ASN A 20 2.80 32.79 -6.28
C ASN A 20 1.54 32.00 -6.68
N LEU A 21 1.50 30.70 -6.42
CA LEU A 21 0.26 29.93 -6.55
C LEU A 21 -0.66 30.32 -5.39
N THR A 22 -1.63 31.17 -5.67
CA THR A 22 -2.75 31.43 -4.77
C THR A 22 -3.57 30.14 -4.69
N ALA A 23 -3.44 29.42 -3.58
CA ALA A 23 -4.35 28.34 -3.27
C ALA A 23 -5.69 28.95 -2.80
N GLN A 24 -6.77 28.20 -2.97
CA GLN A 24 -8.13 28.61 -2.63
C GLN A 24 -8.80 27.48 -1.88
N ASP A 25 -9.73 27.83 -0.99
CA ASP A 25 -10.49 26.82 -0.28
C ASP A 25 -11.55 26.21 -1.21
N PHE A 26 -11.85 24.93 -1.00
CA PHE A 26 -12.90 24.22 -1.72
C PHE A 26 -13.86 23.54 -0.75
N ILE A 27 -15.13 23.87 -0.89
CA ILE A 27 -16.24 23.18 -0.20
C ILE A 27 -16.78 22.13 -1.17
N TYR A 28 -16.92 20.89 -0.68
CA TYR A 28 -17.48 19.77 -1.43
C TYR A 28 -18.87 19.42 -0.89
N PRO A 29 -19.94 19.82 -1.59
CA PRO A 29 -21.30 19.44 -1.23
C PRO A 29 -21.52 17.93 -1.23
N ARG A 30 -22.35 17.45 -0.33
CA ARG A 30 -22.66 16.02 -0.15
C ARG A 30 -23.54 15.46 -1.28
N ASP A 31 -24.31 16.32 -1.93
CA ASP A 31 -25.16 15.98 -3.09
C ASP A 31 -24.35 15.74 -4.39
N GLN A 32 -23.02 15.82 -4.32
CA GLN A 32 -22.10 15.69 -5.46
C GLN A 32 -22.28 16.79 -6.53
N SER A 33 -22.90 17.91 -6.16
CA SER A 33 -22.91 19.11 -6.99
C SER A 33 -21.49 19.68 -7.17
N ALA A 34 -21.35 20.64 -8.08
CA ALA A 34 -20.07 21.24 -8.38
C ALA A 34 -19.41 21.81 -7.12
N ARG A 35 -18.10 21.55 -6.97
CA ARG A 35 -17.30 22.10 -5.85
C ARG A 35 -17.41 23.62 -5.83
N ILE A 36 -17.48 24.18 -4.63
CA ILE A 36 -17.62 25.62 -4.42
C ILE A 36 -16.25 26.17 -4.03
N ALA A 37 -15.75 27.11 -4.83
CA ALA A 37 -14.53 27.85 -4.55
C ALA A 37 -14.81 28.94 -3.52
N ALA A 38 -14.15 28.89 -2.36
CA ALA A 38 -14.47 29.70 -1.20
C ALA A 38 -13.25 30.42 -0.59
N THR A 39 -13.54 31.47 0.18
CA THR A 39 -12.61 32.23 1.02
C THR A 39 -13.29 32.56 2.35
N HIS A 40 -12.50 32.88 3.38
CA HIS A 40 -13.01 33.28 4.69
C HIS A 40 -14.02 32.28 5.26
N ILE A 41 -13.66 30.99 5.26
CA ILE A 41 -14.51 29.92 5.77
C ILE A 41 -14.54 29.99 7.31
N ASP A 42 -15.74 30.13 7.86
CA ASP A 42 -16.01 30.03 9.30
C ASP A 42 -17.00 28.88 9.56
N ILE A 43 -16.61 27.95 10.44
CA ILE A 43 -17.34 26.70 10.69
C ILE A 43 -17.93 26.76 12.09
N ASP A 44 -19.25 26.96 12.18
CA ASP A 44 -20.00 26.89 13.43
C ASP A 44 -20.53 25.45 13.67
N LYS A 45 -21.31 25.24 14.72
CA LYS A 45 -21.87 23.93 15.09
C LYS A 45 -22.81 23.36 14.03
N THR A 46 -23.65 24.19 13.42
CA THR A 46 -24.71 23.75 12.50
C THR A 46 -24.47 24.13 11.06
N GLU A 47 -23.75 25.22 10.82
CA GLU A 47 -23.55 25.79 9.49
C GLU A 47 -22.10 26.22 9.28
N THR A 48 -21.69 26.22 8.01
CA THR A 48 -20.43 26.79 7.54
C THR A 48 -20.75 28.04 6.73
N ARG A 49 -20.11 29.15 7.08
CA ARG A 49 -20.21 30.43 6.40
C ARG A 49 -18.98 30.65 5.54
N TYR A 50 -19.16 31.21 4.35
CA TYR A 50 -18.06 31.42 3.40
C TYR A 50 -18.35 32.57 2.42
N GLN A 51 -17.30 33.06 1.77
CA GLN A 51 -17.39 33.99 0.64
C GLN A 51 -16.91 33.30 -0.65
N LEU A 52 -17.42 33.70 -1.81
CA LEU A 52 -16.97 33.12 -3.09
C LEU A 52 -15.57 33.62 -3.46
N PHE A 53 -14.71 32.72 -3.94
CA PHE A 53 -13.33 33.04 -4.34
C PHE A 53 -13.23 33.94 -5.56
N ASP A 54 -14.21 33.88 -6.47
CA ASP A 54 -14.21 34.68 -7.70
C ASP A 54 -14.37 36.19 -7.47
N GLY A 55 -14.59 36.62 -6.21
CA GLY A 55 -14.77 38.02 -5.85
C GLY A 55 -15.99 38.67 -6.50
N SER A 56 -16.92 37.87 -7.04
CA SER A 56 -18.13 38.37 -7.70
C SER A 56 -19.05 39.12 -6.73
N THR A 57 -18.90 38.86 -5.43
CA THR A 57 -19.66 39.51 -4.36
C THR A 57 -18.93 39.41 -3.01
N ASN A 58 -19.13 40.41 -2.15
CA ASN A 58 -18.71 40.37 -0.74
C ASN A 58 -19.78 39.74 0.17
N ALA A 59 -20.82 39.12 -0.43
CA ALA A 59 -21.87 38.45 0.32
C ALA A 59 -21.31 37.22 1.05
N VAL A 60 -21.77 37.03 2.30
CA VAL A 60 -21.50 35.83 3.09
C VAL A 60 -22.61 34.84 2.80
N PHE A 61 -22.23 33.67 2.31
CA PHE A 61 -23.10 32.52 2.08
C PHE A 61 -23.04 31.59 3.28
N ALA A 62 -24.13 30.86 3.53
CA ALA A 62 -24.21 29.85 4.58
C ALA A 62 -24.74 28.55 3.99
N ILE A 63 -24.15 27.43 4.41
CA ILE A 63 -24.56 26.07 4.05
C ILE A 63 -24.59 25.23 5.33
N ASN A 64 -25.59 24.37 5.48
CA ASN A 64 -25.64 23.49 6.64
C ASN A 64 -24.47 22.52 6.60
N ASN A 65 -23.86 22.27 7.76
CA ASN A 65 -22.75 21.31 7.88
C ASN A 65 -23.17 19.90 7.46
N SER A 66 -24.46 19.55 7.60
CA SER A 66 -25.02 18.26 7.11
C SER A 66 -24.88 18.08 5.60
N ASP A 67 -24.89 19.19 4.86
CA ASP A 67 -24.92 19.21 3.40
C ASP A 67 -23.51 19.29 2.82
N ILE A 68 -22.48 19.38 3.69
CA ILE A 68 -21.07 19.36 3.31
C ILE A 68 -20.49 17.97 3.59
N SER A 69 -19.71 17.47 2.64
CA SER A 69 -18.92 16.24 2.81
C SER A 69 -17.56 16.55 3.42
N MET A 70 -16.84 17.51 2.82
CA MET A 70 -15.51 17.94 3.23
C MET A 70 -15.21 19.36 2.78
N ILE A 71 -14.27 19.98 3.46
CA ILE A 71 -13.67 21.26 3.11
C ILE A 71 -12.16 21.02 2.95
N VAL A 72 -11.60 21.47 1.84
CA VAL A 72 -10.16 21.44 1.57
C VAL A 72 -9.67 22.89 1.63
N PHE A 73 -8.80 23.21 2.57
CA PHE A 73 -8.27 24.55 2.75
C PHE A 73 -7.08 24.83 1.82
N GLU A 74 -6.73 26.09 1.67
CA GLU A 74 -5.61 26.57 0.85
C GLU A 74 -4.26 25.92 1.22
N ASP A 75 -4.07 25.56 2.48
CA ASP A 75 -2.86 24.90 3.00
C ASP A 75 -2.85 23.37 2.74
N GLY A 76 -3.89 22.85 2.08
CA GLY A 76 -4.09 21.44 1.80
C GLY A 76 -4.67 20.64 2.96
N THR A 77 -4.98 21.27 4.10
CA THR A 77 -5.68 20.59 5.19
C THR A 77 -7.11 20.25 4.76
N VAL A 78 -7.58 19.08 5.20
CA VAL A 78 -8.91 18.58 4.87
C VAL A 78 -9.71 18.43 6.15
N ARG A 79 -10.88 19.06 6.19
CA ARG A 79 -11.84 18.94 7.30
C ARG A 79 -13.12 18.30 6.80
N PHE A 80 -13.39 17.10 7.32
CA PHE A 80 -14.66 16.42 7.11
C PHE A 80 -15.70 16.98 8.08
N LEU A 81 -16.89 17.33 7.56
CA LEU A 81 -18.02 17.79 8.36
C LEU A 81 -19.04 16.67 8.55
N GLU A 82 -18.54 15.50 8.92
CA GLU A 82 -19.38 14.41 9.38
C GLU A 82 -19.66 14.58 10.87
N ASN A 83 -20.90 14.31 11.30
CA ASN A 83 -21.21 14.13 12.72
C ASN A 83 -20.20 13.14 13.31
N GLU A 84 -19.55 13.46 14.43
CA GLU A 84 -18.60 12.55 15.10
C GLU A 84 -19.22 11.16 15.38
N ASP A 85 -20.55 11.09 15.54
CA ASP A 85 -21.30 9.85 15.70
C ASP A 85 -21.52 9.07 14.38
N GLN A 86 -21.44 9.73 13.22
CA GLN A 86 -21.43 9.09 11.89
C GLN A 86 -20.03 8.76 11.38
N ILE A 87 -18.98 9.41 11.88
CA ILE A 87 -17.57 8.99 11.65
C ILE A 87 -17.35 7.56 12.19
N LYS A 88 -18.11 7.14 13.22
CA LYS A 88 -18.13 5.75 13.70
C LYS A 88 -18.82 4.75 12.76
N LYS A 89 -19.43 5.20 11.65
CA LYS A 89 -19.98 4.35 10.58
C LYS A 89 -19.17 4.45 9.28
N VAL A 90 -17.90 4.87 9.35
CA VAL A 90 -16.96 4.79 8.22
C VAL A 90 -16.70 3.31 7.92
N TYR A 91 -17.53 2.75 7.04
CA TYR A 91 -17.46 1.39 6.49
C TYR A 91 -17.19 0.30 7.54
N ASP A 92 -18.26 -0.38 8.00
CA ASP A 92 -18.09 -1.67 8.68
C ASP A 92 -17.55 -2.69 7.66
N TYR A 93 -16.23 -2.73 7.53
CA TYR A 93 -15.54 -3.67 6.67
C TYR A 93 -15.58 -5.03 7.33
N ASN A 94 -15.95 -6.03 6.55
CA ASN A 94 -15.77 -7.41 6.93
C ASN A 94 -14.31 -7.68 7.34
N LYS A 95 -14.19 -8.48 8.41
CA LYS A 95 -12.92 -8.74 9.09
C LYS A 95 -12.11 -9.84 8.42
N ASN A 96 -12.74 -10.66 7.58
CA ASN A 96 -12.08 -11.77 6.91
C ASN A 96 -11.77 -11.38 5.48
N LEU A 97 -10.59 -11.79 5.02
CA LEU A 97 -10.13 -11.56 3.66
C LEU A 97 -9.55 -12.84 3.08
N PHE A 98 -9.84 -13.05 1.81
CA PHE A 98 -8.99 -13.86 0.94
C PHE A 98 -8.22 -12.94 0.02
N THR A 99 -6.92 -13.17 -0.11
CA THR A 99 -6.05 -12.43 -1.00
C THR A 99 -5.42 -13.39 -1.98
N PHE A 100 -5.49 -13.02 -3.26
CA PHE A 100 -4.77 -13.65 -4.34
C PHE A 100 -3.55 -12.79 -4.69
N HIS A 101 -2.37 -13.37 -4.63
CA HIS A 101 -1.11 -12.68 -4.92
C HIS A 101 -0.85 -12.81 -6.42
N LEU A 102 -1.26 -11.78 -7.18
CA LEU A 102 -1.26 -11.84 -8.64
C LEU A 102 0.16 -11.88 -9.21
N PHE A 103 1.09 -11.23 -8.51
CA PHE A 103 2.47 -11.16 -8.92
C PHE A 103 3.14 -12.54 -8.89
N ASP A 104 2.76 -13.40 -7.95
CA ASP A 104 3.31 -14.75 -7.77
C ASP A 104 3.14 -15.62 -9.02
N LEU A 105 2.04 -15.43 -9.78
CA LEU A 105 1.83 -16.16 -11.04
C LEU A 105 2.92 -15.88 -12.09
N ILE A 106 3.51 -14.68 -12.07
CA ILE A 106 4.58 -14.29 -13.01
C ILE A 106 5.87 -15.01 -12.67
N VAL A 107 6.03 -15.42 -11.41
CA VAL A 107 7.21 -16.11 -10.88
C VAL A 107 6.90 -17.58 -10.59
N ASN A 108 5.96 -18.15 -11.34
CA ASN A 108 5.59 -19.56 -11.31
C ASN A 108 5.04 -20.09 -9.98
N GLU A 109 4.40 -19.22 -9.20
CA GLU A 109 3.78 -19.55 -7.92
C GLU A 109 2.29 -19.24 -7.92
N PHE A 110 1.50 -20.14 -7.34
CA PHE A 110 0.11 -19.89 -7.02
C PHE A 110 -0.01 -19.68 -5.52
N THR A 111 -0.26 -18.42 -5.11
CA THR A 111 -0.38 -18.07 -3.69
C THR A 111 -1.74 -17.47 -3.37
N ILE A 112 -2.35 -17.99 -2.32
CA ILE A 112 -3.52 -17.41 -1.66
C ILE A 112 -3.19 -17.14 -0.20
N SER A 113 -3.84 -16.15 0.40
CA SER A 113 -3.74 -15.94 1.84
C SER A 113 -5.08 -15.61 2.45
N TYR A 114 -5.29 -16.12 3.66
CA TYR A 114 -6.40 -15.72 4.52
C TYR A 114 -5.91 -14.68 5.51
N GLU A 115 -6.68 -13.61 5.73
CA GLU A 115 -6.41 -12.63 6.77
C GLU A 115 -7.62 -12.36 7.65
N HIS A 116 -7.40 -12.30 8.96
CA HIS A 116 -8.40 -11.88 9.93
C HIS A 116 -7.98 -10.56 10.60
N ILE A 117 -8.86 -9.56 10.53
CA ILE A 117 -8.65 -8.21 11.06
C ILE A 117 -9.34 -8.05 12.41
N PHE A 118 -8.58 -7.58 13.39
CA PHE A 118 -9.01 -7.36 14.77
C PHE A 118 -8.54 -5.99 15.28
N SER A 119 -8.68 -5.76 16.59
CA SER A 119 -8.30 -4.50 17.25
C SER A 119 -8.93 -3.26 16.58
N LYS A 120 -10.25 -3.32 16.33
CA LYS A 120 -11.01 -2.26 15.65
C LYS A 120 -10.44 -1.87 14.28
N GLY A 121 -9.94 -2.86 13.52
CA GLY A 121 -9.42 -2.62 12.18
C GLY A 121 -7.94 -2.23 12.12
N LYS A 122 -7.23 -2.23 13.24
CA LYS A 122 -5.83 -1.76 13.31
C LYS A 122 -4.78 -2.86 13.19
N MET A 123 -5.20 -4.12 13.28
CA MET A 123 -4.29 -5.27 13.22
C MET A 123 -4.91 -6.38 12.40
N GLY A 124 -4.08 -7.11 11.66
CA GLY A 124 -4.46 -8.28 10.88
C GLY A 124 -3.46 -9.41 11.08
N VAL A 125 -3.96 -10.64 11.14
CA VAL A 125 -3.14 -11.86 11.09
C VAL A 125 -3.43 -12.52 9.77
N GLN A 126 -2.39 -12.72 8.96
CA GLN A 126 -2.51 -13.30 7.63
C GLN A 126 -1.66 -14.57 7.51
N ILE A 127 -2.25 -15.60 6.91
CA ILE A 127 -1.61 -16.90 6.66
C ILE A 127 -1.61 -17.12 5.15
N PRO A 128 -0.43 -17.03 4.49
CA PRO A 128 -0.28 -17.41 3.09
C PRO A 128 -0.10 -18.92 2.93
N LEU A 129 -0.55 -19.43 1.79
CA LEU A 129 -0.32 -20.76 1.27
C LEU A 129 0.06 -20.62 -0.19
N SER A 130 1.22 -21.17 -0.55
CA SER A 130 1.75 -21.10 -1.90
C SER A 130 2.22 -22.45 -2.40
N VAL A 131 2.03 -22.68 -3.70
CA VAL A 131 2.51 -23.85 -4.44
C VAL A 131 3.17 -23.37 -5.72
N GLY A 132 4.41 -23.77 -5.96
CA GLY A 132 5.07 -23.56 -7.26
C GLY A 132 4.62 -24.58 -8.29
N PHE A 133 4.55 -24.16 -9.56
CA PHE A 133 4.05 -25.00 -10.65
C PHE A 133 4.97 -25.04 -11.88
N SER A 134 6.15 -24.43 -11.83
CA SER A 134 7.15 -24.55 -12.88
C SER A 134 8.50 -24.93 -12.29
N ASN A 135 9.28 -25.62 -13.10
CA ASN A 135 10.68 -25.94 -12.82
C ASN A 135 11.63 -25.12 -13.72
N GLU A 136 11.10 -24.07 -14.34
CA GLU A 136 11.88 -23.07 -15.06
C GLU A 136 12.06 -21.87 -14.13
N ASN A 137 13.33 -21.57 -13.85
CA ASN A 137 13.75 -20.46 -13.02
C ASN A 137 13.44 -19.13 -13.75
N ILE A 138 12.19 -18.69 -13.69
CA ILE A 138 11.81 -17.33 -14.10
C ILE A 138 12.21 -16.44 -12.93
N ASN A 139 13.46 -15.99 -12.96
CA ASN A 139 14.07 -15.14 -11.94
C ASN A 139 13.23 -13.87 -11.71
N GLY A 140 12.30 -13.93 -10.78
CA GLY A 140 11.65 -12.76 -10.25
C GLY A 140 12.36 -12.22 -9.01
N PHE A 141 12.76 -13.11 -8.09
CA PHE A 141 13.13 -12.75 -6.71
C PHE A 141 14.16 -13.67 -6.04
N ASP A 142 14.59 -14.75 -6.69
CA ASP A 142 15.34 -15.80 -6.00
C ASP A 142 16.13 -16.70 -6.96
N ASP A 143 17.14 -17.40 -6.44
CA ASP A 143 17.89 -18.48 -7.12
C ASP A 143 17.24 -19.87 -6.83
N ILE A 144 15.97 -19.89 -6.40
CA ILE A 144 15.28 -21.09 -5.89
C ILE A 144 13.88 -21.15 -6.46
N ASP A 145 13.53 -22.32 -6.99
CA ASP A 145 12.18 -22.65 -7.41
C ASP A 145 11.39 -23.10 -6.17
N ASN A 146 10.50 -22.25 -5.66
CA ASN A 146 9.68 -22.59 -4.50
C ASN A 146 8.70 -23.71 -4.85
N LYS A 147 8.70 -24.83 -4.10
CA LYS A 147 7.73 -25.91 -4.27
C LYS A 147 6.45 -25.65 -3.48
N PHE A 148 6.62 -25.35 -2.21
CA PHE A 148 5.51 -25.07 -1.31
C PHE A 148 5.99 -24.18 -0.17
N TYR A 149 5.17 -23.21 0.25
CA TYR A 149 5.40 -22.53 1.51
C TYR A 149 4.12 -22.10 2.21
N SER A 150 4.24 -21.91 3.51
CA SER A 150 3.26 -21.20 4.32
C SER A 150 3.97 -20.24 5.27
N GLY A 151 3.20 -19.49 6.07
CA GLY A 151 3.76 -18.50 6.95
C GLY A 151 2.75 -17.81 7.84
N LEU A 152 3.22 -16.74 8.48
CA LEU A 152 2.42 -15.87 9.32
C LEU A 152 2.90 -14.44 9.14
N ASN A 153 1.98 -13.56 8.76
CA ASN A 153 2.19 -12.12 8.65
C ASN A 153 1.33 -11.40 9.69
N LEU A 154 1.92 -10.43 10.38
CA LEU A 154 1.22 -9.55 11.31
C LEU A 154 1.14 -8.15 10.72
N ASN A 155 -0.02 -7.77 10.18
CA ASN A 155 -0.22 -6.49 9.53
C ASN A 155 -0.73 -5.45 10.52
N PHE A 156 -0.06 -4.30 10.63
CA PHE A 156 -0.49 -3.15 11.42
C PHE A 156 -1.03 -2.06 10.49
N TYR A 157 -2.25 -1.61 10.73
CA TYR A 157 -2.95 -0.56 10.00
C TYR A 157 -3.08 0.69 10.88
N PRO A 158 -2.14 1.66 10.84
CA PRO A 158 -2.12 2.79 11.77
C PRO A 158 -3.39 3.64 11.75
N THR A 159 -3.95 3.82 10.55
CA THR A 159 -5.18 4.60 10.31
C THR A 159 -6.46 3.74 10.35
N GLY A 160 -6.35 2.43 10.59
CA GLY A 160 -7.47 1.51 10.57
C GLY A 160 -7.92 1.10 9.16
N GLN A 161 -9.19 0.73 9.04
CA GLN A 161 -9.78 0.29 7.76
C GLN A 161 -10.46 1.47 7.04
N GLY A 162 -10.36 1.49 5.71
CA GLY A 162 -10.86 2.56 4.87
C GLY A 162 -10.69 2.24 3.39
N LYS A 163 -11.06 3.19 2.51
CA LYS A 163 -10.87 3.09 1.05
C LYS A 163 -9.39 3.08 0.66
N VAL A 164 -8.54 3.75 1.42
CA VAL A 164 -7.08 3.72 1.25
C VAL A 164 -6.50 3.39 2.61
N ARG A 165 -5.65 2.36 2.64
CA ARG A 165 -5.06 1.84 3.87
C ARG A 165 -3.58 1.63 3.64
N TYR A 166 -2.79 2.09 4.60
CA TYR A 166 -1.39 1.74 4.70
C TYR A 166 -1.24 0.64 5.74
N PHE A 167 -0.37 -0.32 5.49
CA PHE A 167 0.06 -1.28 6.50
C PHE A 167 1.57 -1.46 6.51
N LEU A 168 2.08 -1.79 7.69
CA LEU A 168 3.40 -2.39 7.82
C LEU A 168 3.35 -3.59 8.76
N GLY A 169 4.31 -4.50 8.64
CA GLY A 169 4.40 -5.55 9.62
C GLY A 169 5.39 -6.66 9.32
N PRO A 170 5.83 -7.39 10.35
CA PRO A 170 6.71 -8.53 10.17
C PRO A 170 5.94 -9.72 9.57
N GLY A 171 6.68 -10.52 8.80
CA GLY A 171 6.22 -11.78 8.22
C GLY A 171 7.30 -12.85 8.35
N PHE A 172 6.84 -14.07 8.55
CA PHE A 172 7.69 -15.26 8.55
C PHE A 172 7.12 -16.26 7.56
N GLN A 173 7.99 -16.89 6.77
CA GLN A 173 7.61 -17.99 5.89
C GLN A 173 8.52 -19.18 6.10
N VAL A 174 7.97 -20.35 5.86
CA VAL A 174 8.65 -21.62 5.92
C VAL A 174 8.18 -22.48 4.74
N GLY A 175 9.11 -23.13 4.06
CA GLY A 175 8.78 -23.86 2.86
C GLY A 175 9.90 -24.75 2.35
N THR A 176 9.61 -25.39 1.22
CA THR A 176 10.56 -26.20 0.47
C THR A 176 10.71 -25.65 -0.94
N GLY A 177 11.86 -25.88 -1.55
CA GLY A 177 12.14 -25.50 -2.92
C GLY A 177 13.25 -26.35 -3.53
N GLU A 178 13.56 -26.07 -4.78
CA GLU A 178 14.70 -26.66 -5.49
C GLU A 178 15.78 -25.60 -5.71
N TYR A 179 17.02 -25.97 -5.40
CA TYR A 179 18.19 -25.16 -5.70
C TYR A 179 18.96 -25.80 -6.86
N GLU A 180 19.24 -25.02 -7.91
CA GLU A 180 20.07 -25.45 -9.04
C GLU A 180 21.55 -25.11 -8.80
N ARG A 181 22.41 -26.13 -8.80
CA ARG A 181 23.85 -25.95 -8.77
C ARG A 181 24.44 -26.16 -10.16
N TYR A 182 25.13 -25.14 -10.66
CA TYR A 182 25.97 -25.28 -11.85
C TYR A 182 27.33 -25.86 -11.47
N ASN A 183 27.70 -26.99 -12.07
CA ASN A 183 29.07 -27.48 -12.03
C ASN A 183 29.95 -26.64 -12.96
N ASN A 184 30.92 -25.92 -12.40
CA ASN A 184 31.86 -25.08 -13.16
C ASN A 184 32.88 -25.88 -14.01
N TYR A 185 32.84 -27.21 -13.97
CA TYR A 185 33.70 -28.07 -14.76
C TYR A 185 32.88 -28.84 -15.80
N GLY A 186 32.92 -28.35 -17.05
CA GLY A 186 32.74 -29.19 -18.24
C GLY A 186 31.34 -29.76 -18.50
N GLY A 187 30.38 -28.92 -18.90
CA GLY A 187 29.22 -29.35 -19.69
C GLY A 187 28.20 -30.29 -19.00
N ASP A 188 28.41 -30.61 -17.72
CA ASP A 188 27.45 -31.41 -16.95
C ASP A 188 26.15 -30.62 -16.70
N PRO A 189 24.99 -31.29 -16.78
CA PRO A 189 23.70 -30.66 -16.50
C PRO A 189 23.63 -30.17 -15.04
N ALA A 190 22.88 -29.10 -14.81
CA ALA A 190 22.65 -28.58 -13.46
C ALA A 190 22.01 -29.67 -12.57
N GLU A 191 22.56 -29.87 -11.39
CA GLU A 191 21.98 -30.76 -10.38
C GLU A 191 20.99 -29.98 -9.52
N ARG A 192 19.81 -30.57 -9.29
CA ARG A 192 18.73 -29.99 -8.50
C ARG A 192 18.63 -30.66 -7.16
N PHE A 193 18.65 -29.85 -6.10
CA PHE A 193 18.59 -30.33 -4.72
C PHE A 193 17.35 -29.81 -4.03
N ASP A 194 16.63 -30.70 -3.34
CA ASP A 194 15.56 -30.32 -2.43
C ASP A 194 16.13 -29.59 -1.22
N THR A 195 15.64 -28.38 -0.98
CA THR A 195 16.04 -27.54 0.14
C THR A 195 14.83 -27.11 0.94
N PHE A 196 15.08 -26.86 2.22
CA PHE A 196 14.14 -26.19 3.11
C PHE A 196 14.60 -24.76 3.33
N PHE A 197 13.65 -23.83 3.34
CA PHE A 197 13.93 -22.43 3.58
C PHE A 197 13.07 -21.84 4.68
N PHE A 198 13.63 -20.82 5.32
CA PHE A 198 12.94 -19.95 6.24
C PHE A 198 13.16 -18.49 5.83
N ARG A 199 12.11 -17.69 5.78
CA ARG A 199 12.20 -16.25 5.48
C ARG A 199 11.64 -15.45 6.64
N PHE A 200 12.34 -14.39 7.01
CA PHE A 200 11.82 -13.33 7.86
C PHE A 200 11.89 -12.01 7.09
N PHE A 201 10.80 -11.27 7.06
CA PHE A 201 10.73 -10.02 6.29
C PHE A 201 9.79 -9.02 6.96
N VAL A 202 9.91 -7.76 6.54
CA VAL A 202 8.97 -6.71 6.90
C VAL A 202 8.27 -6.26 5.63
N ASN A 203 6.95 -6.29 5.66
CA ASN A 203 6.10 -5.79 4.60
C ASN A 203 5.80 -4.31 4.82
N ASN A 204 5.79 -3.56 3.72
CA ASN A 204 5.31 -2.21 3.62
C ASN A 204 4.30 -2.16 2.46
N GLY A 205 3.05 -1.82 2.74
CA GLY A 205 2.01 -1.94 1.72
C GLY A 205 0.98 -0.82 1.74
N LEU A 206 0.50 -0.50 0.54
CA LEU A 206 -0.62 0.39 0.30
C LEU A 206 -1.76 -0.42 -0.32
N VAL A 207 -2.96 -0.29 0.24
CA VAL A 207 -4.15 -1.02 -0.19
C VAL A 207 -5.26 -0.03 -0.50
N ILE A 208 -5.85 -0.16 -1.69
CA ILE A 208 -6.97 0.64 -2.16
C ILE A 208 -8.19 -0.28 -2.29
N SER A 209 -9.33 0.13 -1.75
CA SER A 209 -10.62 -0.56 -1.83
C SER A 209 -11.62 0.29 -2.63
N PRO A 210 -11.71 0.10 -3.96
CA PRO A 210 -12.70 0.79 -4.78
C PRO A 210 -14.13 0.53 -4.31
N VAL A 211 -14.40 -0.69 -3.84
CA VAL A 211 -15.65 -1.12 -3.22
C VAL A 211 -15.38 -1.78 -1.87
N LYS A 212 -16.41 -1.96 -1.03
CA LYS A 212 -16.24 -2.48 0.34
C LYS A 212 -15.59 -3.87 0.38
N ASP A 213 -15.99 -4.71 -0.56
CA ASP A 213 -15.67 -6.13 -0.54
C ASP A 213 -14.43 -6.48 -1.36
N MET A 214 -13.86 -5.53 -2.11
CA MET A 214 -12.69 -5.78 -2.97
C MET A 214 -11.59 -4.76 -2.74
N SER A 215 -10.35 -5.22 -2.79
CA SER A 215 -9.17 -4.38 -2.58
C SER A 215 -8.03 -4.76 -3.51
N LEU A 216 -7.26 -3.76 -3.94
CA LEU A 216 -6.00 -3.90 -4.66
C LEU A 216 -4.87 -3.44 -3.74
N GLY A 217 -3.82 -4.25 -3.62
CA GLY A 217 -2.66 -3.98 -2.78
C GLY A 217 -1.38 -3.90 -3.59
N VAL A 218 -0.51 -2.96 -3.23
CA VAL A 218 0.87 -2.90 -3.67
C VAL A 218 1.74 -3.06 -2.44
N ILE A 219 2.68 -4.00 -2.47
CA ILE A 219 3.48 -4.38 -1.31
C ILE A 219 4.96 -4.40 -1.71
N VAL A 220 5.80 -3.83 -0.86
CA VAL A 220 7.25 -3.96 -0.90
C VAL A 220 7.68 -4.68 0.36
N SER A 221 8.51 -5.69 0.22
CA SER A 221 9.02 -6.50 1.32
C SER A 221 10.54 -6.49 1.31
N ILE A 222 11.16 -6.41 2.48
CA ILE A 222 12.61 -6.55 2.65
C ILE A 222 12.84 -7.48 3.83
N GLY A 223 13.81 -8.39 3.72
CA GLY A 223 14.06 -9.37 4.75
C GLY A 223 15.33 -10.17 4.55
N VAL A 224 15.40 -11.28 5.27
CA VAL A 224 16.47 -12.28 5.20
C VAL A 224 15.87 -13.66 5.00
N ARG A 225 16.58 -14.50 4.26
CA ARG A 225 16.25 -15.91 4.07
C ARG A 225 17.40 -16.77 4.56
N TYR A 226 17.06 -17.83 5.27
CA TYR A 226 17.94 -18.95 5.58
C TYR A 226 17.60 -20.13 4.66
N LEU A 227 18.64 -20.80 4.18
CA LEU A 227 18.57 -22.02 3.36
C LEU A 227 19.33 -23.14 4.02
N GLY A 228 18.63 -24.25 4.28
CA GLY A 228 19.24 -25.49 4.74
C GLY A 228 19.60 -26.39 3.55
N ASN A 229 20.87 -26.78 3.44
CA ASN A 229 21.34 -27.70 2.42
C ASN A 229 21.65 -29.08 3.05
N PRO A 230 21.11 -30.19 2.50
CA PRO A 230 21.45 -31.52 3.00
C PRO A 230 22.86 -32.02 2.64
N ASP A 231 23.53 -31.52 1.60
CA ASP A 231 24.73 -32.20 1.05
C ASP A 231 26.07 -31.43 1.16
N GLU A 232 26.07 -30.18 1.63
CA GLU A 232 27.31 -29.48 1.98
C GLU A 232 27.07 -28.57 3.19
N ASN A 233 27.97 -28.60 4.18
CA ASN A 233 27.97 -27.85 5.45
C ASN A 233 27.95 -26.30 5.32
N HIS A 234 27.16 -25.74 4.42
CA HIS A 234 27.03 -24.32 4.16
C HIS A 234 25.55 -23.96 4.16
N ASP A 235 25.05 -23.69 5.36
CA ASP A 235 23.84 -22.92 5.54
C ASP A 235 24.06 -21.50 5.01
N GLU A 236 23.14 -21.00 4.20
CA GLU A 236 23.27 -19.68 3.60
C GLU A 236 22.19 -18.73 4.12
N ILE A 237 22.62 -17.53 4.53
CA ILE A 237 21.73 -16.41 4.85
C ILE A 237 21.87 -15.35 3.78
N LYS A 238 20.79 -15.10 3.03
CA LYS A 238 20.73 -14.05 1.99
C LYS A 238 19.77 -12.95 2.39
N THR A 239 20.08 -11.71 2.00
CA THR A 239 19.09 -10.62 2.01
C THR A 239 18.13 -10.82 0.85
N VAL A 240 16.84 -10.62 1.09
CA VAL A 240 15.79 -10.75 0.09
C VAL A 240 14.95 -9.48 0.05
N GLY A 241 14.48 -9.12 -1.13
CA GLY A 241 13.50 -8.06 -1.34
C GLY A 241 12.43 -8.57 -2.28
N ALA A 242 11.18 -8.15 -2.09
CA ALA A 242 10.08 -8.53 -2.96
C ALA A 242 9.15 -7.36 -3.25
N PHE A 243 8.47 -7.45 -4.38
CA PHE A 243 7.43 -6.52 -4.79
C PHE A 243 6.22 -7.33 -5.25
N ALA A 244 5.02 -6.97 -4.77
CA ALA A 244 3.81 -7.74 -5.05
C ALA A 244 2.60 -6.84 -5.36
N PHE A 245 1.74 -7.38 -6.23
CA PHE A 245 0.41 -6.88 -6.53
C PHE A 245 -0.64 -7.89 -6.09
N ASN A 246 -1.56 -7.46 -5.24
CA ASN A 246 -2.52 -8.34 -4.58
C ASN A 246 -3.96 -7.93 -4.87
N LEU A 247 -4.81 -8.90 -5.12
CA LEU A 247 -6.26 -8.72 -5.19
C LEU A 247 -6.90 -9.38 -3.99
N SER A 248 -7.69 -8.65 -3.21
CA SER A 248 -8.33 -9.17 -2.00
C SER A 248 -9.84 -9.05 -2.05
N TYR A 249 -10.52 -10.08 -1.55
CA TYR A 249 -11.95 -10.14 -1.36
C TYR A 249 -12.29 -10.24 0.14
N ARG A 250 -13.30 -9.50 0.60
CA ARG A 250 -13.75 -9.41 2.01
C ARG A 250 -15.11 -10.05 2.19
N PHE A 251 -15.29 -10.79 3.30
CA PHE A 251 -16.52 -11.52 3.63
C PHE A 251 -16.79 -11.66 5.13
#